data_AF-Q95R11-F1
#
_entry.id   AF-Q95R11-F1
#
_cell.length_a   1.000
_cell.length_b   1.000
_cell.length_c   1.000
_cell.angle_alpha   90.00
_cell.angle_beta   90.00
_cell.angle_gamma   90.00
#
_symmetry.space_group_name_H-M   'P 1'
#
loop_
_entity.id
_entity.type
_entity.pdbx_description
1 polymer ?
#
loop_
_entity_poly.entity_id
_entity_poly.type
_entity_poly.pdbx_seq_one_letter_code
_entity_poly.pdbx_strand_id
1 'polypeptide(L)'
;MSTNWFKNFAGFKQTEFEMLQVPNPEVEFGIHVTIRSMQAGALIGSILGPLTVLLSRQEFNKQKYRDSFVSGGKNGALLGVVIGPALAYFSMRDMSTISLFDKVYRLRFNKDALREDRAAVFSAAVGVISSGSAGLVVGLDLSMLITRLMRGCQW
;
A
#
# COMPACT_ATOMS: atom_id res chain seq x y z
N MET A 1 3.09 16.98 -6.94
CA MET A 1 4.05 16.04 -6.34
C MET A 1 5.45 16.65 -6.41
N SER A 2 6.25 16.53 -5.36
CA SER A 2 7.61 17.11 -5.36
C SER A 2 8.61 16.16 -6.03
N THR A 3 9.54 16.71 -6.80
CA THR A 3 10.68 15.94 -7.36
C THR A 3 11.52 15.33 -6.23
N ASN A 4 11.63 16.04 -5.10
CA ASN A 4 12.36 15.56 -3.93
C ASN A 4 11.72 14.34 -3.29
N TRP A 5 10.39 14.31 -3.15
CA TRP A 5 9.71 13.12 -2.66
C TRP A 5 9.91 11.93 -3.59
N PHE A 6 9.80 12.14 -4.91
CA PHE A 6 9.99 11.04 -5.86
C PHE A 6 11.43 10.52 -5.86
N LYS A 7 12.43 11.41 -5.75
CA LYS A 7 13.84 11.01 -5.56
C LYS A 7 14.01 10.15 -4.30
N ASN A 8 13.44 10.60 -3.17
CA ASN A 8 13.46 9.83 -1.94
C ASN A 8 12.77 8.49 -2.14
N PHE A 9 11.58 8.47 -2.73
CA PHE A 9 10.80 7.27 -2.98
C PHE A 9 11.53 6.29 -3.92
N ALA A 10 12.23 6.77 -4.93
CA ALA A 10 13.03 5.93 -5.84
C ALA A 10 14.36 5.46 -5.22
N GLY A 11 14.75 6.00 -4.06
CA GLY A 11 15.98 5.62 -3.36
C GLY A 11 17.24 6.38 -3.80
N PHE A 12 17.09 7.49 -4.52
CA PHE A 12 18.21 8.37 -4.81
C PHE A 12 18.67 9.08 -3.54
N LYS A 13 19.99 9.22 -3.37
CA LYS A 13 20.56 9.98 -2.25
C LYS A 13 20.16 11.45 -2.38
N GLN A 14 19.72 12.04 -1.28
CA GLN A 14 19.37 13.44 -1.18
C GLN A 14 20.12 14.10 -0.03
N THR A 15 20.32 15.41 -0.17
CA THR A 15 20.84 16.24 0.91
C THR A 15 19.77 16.46 1.98
N GLU A 16 20.17 16.74 3.22
CA GLU A 16 19.24 17.07 4.30
C GLU A 16 18.37 18.28 3.95
N PHE A 17 18.94 19.25 3.23
CA PHE A 17 18.22 20.42 2.73
C PHE A 17 17.10 20.05 1.72
N GLU A 18 17.35 19.14 0.79
CA GLU A 18 16.31 18.65 -0.13
C GLU A 18 15.21 17.88 0.62
N MET A 19 15.57 17.15 1.69
CA MET A 19 14.62 16.40 2.51
C MET A 19 13.69 17.30 3.33
N LEU A 20 14.18 18.47 3.76
CA LEU A 20 13.38 19.52 4.42
C LEU A 20 12.34 20.18 3.50
N GLN A 21 12.54 20.12 2.17
CA GLN A 21 11.61 20.72 1.22
C GLN A 21 10.40 19.81 0.96
N VAL A 22 9.31 20.06 1.68
CA VAL A 22 8.02 19.36 1.53
C VAL A 22 6.97 20.34 0.96
N PRO A 23 6.95 20.61 -0.36
CA PRO A 23 6.08 21.64 -0.92
C PRO A 23 4.59 21.25 -0.96
N ASN A 24 4.28 19.94 -0.93
CA ASN A 24 2.91 19.43 -0.99
C ASN A 24 2.73 18.28 0.01
N PRO A 25 2.73 18.56 1.33
CA PRO A 25 2.67 17.51 2.35
C PRO A 25 1.36 16.70 2.26
N GLU A 26 0.24 17.35 1.91
CA GLU A 26 -1.05 16.69 1.73
C GLU A 26 -1.01 15.58 0.67
N VAL A 27 -0.35 15.85 -0.46
CA VAL A 27 -0.23 14.89 -1.55
C VAL A 27 0.68 13.73 -1.15
N GLU A 28 1.81 14.01 -0.51
CA GLU A 28 2.76 12.98 -0.06
C GLU A 28 2.13 12.06 1.00
N PHE A 29 1.40 12.65 1.95
CA PHE A 29 0.62 11.92 2.93
C PHE A 29 -0.49 11.10 2.27
N GLY A 30 -1.23 11.70 1.33
CA GLY A 30 -2.30 11.03 0.58
C GLY A 30 -1.80 9.82 -0.21
N ILE A 31 -0.65 9.92 -0.87
CA ILE A 31 -0.03 8.79 -1.58
C ILE A 31 0.31 7.66 -0.61
N HIS A 32 0.99 7.98 0.50
CA HIS A 32 1.34 6.99 1.51
C HIS A 32 0.10 6.26 2.04
N VAL A 33 -0.93 7.01 2.47
CA VAL A 33 -2.18 6.42 2.97
C VAL A 33 -2.89 5.59 1.89
N THR A 34 -2.86 6.03 0.63
CA THR A 34 -3.50 5.31 -0.48
C THR A 34 -2.80 3.99 -0.77
N ILE A 35 -1.46 3.95 -0.79
CA ILE A 35 -0.70 2.70 -0.95
C ILE A 35 -1.06 1.72 0.17
N ARG A 36 -1.15 2.19 1.41
CA ARG A 36 -1.52 1.36 2.56
C ARG A 36 -2.95 0.87 2.53
N SER A 37 -3.86 1.73 2.12
CA SER A 37 -5.27 1.39 1.95
C SER A 37 -5.44 0.35 0.84
N MET A 38 -4.71 0.47 -0.26
CA MET A 38 -4.67 -0.51 -1.35
C MET A 38 -4.12 -1.87 -0.88
N GLN A 39 -2.99 -1.90 -0.16
CA GLN A 39 -2.44 -3.16 0.39
C GLN A 39 -3.40 -3.81 1.40
N ALA A 40 -3.95 -3.03 2.33
CA ALA A 40 -4.88 -3.55 3.33
C ALA A 40 -6.17 -4.06 2.69
N GLY A 41 -6.72 -3.30 1.73
CA GLY A 41 -7.87 -3.69 0.96
C GLY A 41 -7.63 -4.98 0.18
N ALA A 42 -6.49 -5.10 -0.50
CA ALA A 42 -6.09 -6.33 -1.20
C ALA A 42 -6.10 -7.54 -0.27
N LEU A 43 -5.41 -7.44 0.87
CA LEU A 43 -5.32 -8.54 1.83
C LEU A 43 -6.68 -8.94 2.40
N ILE A 44 -7.51 -7.97 2.80
CA ILE A 44 -8.86 -8.24 3.32
C ILE A 44 -9.70 -8.90 2.22
N GLY A 45 -9.67 -8.38 1.00
CA GLY A 45 -10.38 -8.95 -0.14
C GLY A 45 -9.94 -10.37 -0.48
N SER A 46 -8.62 -10.63 -0.46
CA SER A 46 -8.01 -11.93 -0.68
C SER A 46 -8.43 -12.98 0.33
N ILE A 47 -8.69 -12.57 1.58
CA ILE A 47 -9.19 -13.46 2.64
C ILE A 47 -10.70 -13.67 2.50
N LEU A 48 -11.46 -12.58 2.29
CA LEU A 48 -12.92 -12.64 2.21
C LEU A 48 -13.41 -13.39 0.97
N GLY A 49 -12.73 -13.27 -0.18
CA GLY A 49 -13.12 -13.95 -1.42
C GLY A 49 -13.29 -15.46 -1.25
N PRO A 50 -12.25 -16.21 -0.87
CA PRO A 50 -12.33 -17.64 -0.58
C PRO A 50 -13.32 -17.99 0.53
N LEU A 51 -13.44 -17.13 1.55
CA LEU A 51 -14.38 -17.34 2.64
C LEU A 51 -15.83 -17.34 2.14
N THR A 52 -16.19 -16.49 1.17
CA THR A 52 -17.54 -16.52 0.57
C THR A 52 -17.82 -17.82 -0.17
N VAL A 53 -16.84 -18.43 -0.83
CA VAL A 53 -16.98 -19.73 -1.50
C VAL A 53 -17.17 -20.85 -0.48
N LEU A 54 -16.37 -20.83 0.59
CA LEU A 54 -16.45 -21.80 1.68
C LEU A 54 -17.82 -21.78 2.36
N LEU A 55 -18.34 -20.58 2.66
CA LEU A 55 -19.64 -20.40 3.30
C LEU A 55 -20.82 -20.73 2.39
N SER A 56 -20.65 -20.62 1.07
CA SER A 56 -21.69 -20.96 0.09
C SER A 56 -21.95 -22.47 -0.04
N ARG A 57 -21.25 -23.32 0.73
CA ARG A 57 -21.31 -24.81 0.68
C ARG A 57 -21.19 -25.37 -0.74
N GLN A 58 -20.43 -24.69 -1.58
CA GLN A 58 -20.19 -25.13 -2.95
C GLN A 58 -19.14 -26.22 -2.96
N GLU A 59 -19.23 -27.12 -3.96
CA GLU A 59 -18.24 -28.16 -4.20
C GLU A 59 -16.82 -27.58 -4.22
N PHE A 60 -15.89 -28.28 -3.56
CA PHE A 60 -14.50 -27.85 -3.49
C PHE A 60 -13.88 -27.89 -4.89
N ASN A 61 -13.72 -26.70 -5.48
CA ASN A 61 -13.05 -26.54 -6.76
C ASN A 61 -11.87 -25.57 -6.60
N LYS A 62 -10.65 -26.11 -6.69
CA LYS A 62 -9.40 -25.34 -6.55
C LYS A 62 -9.35 -24.09 -7.42
N GLN A 63 -9.84 -24.18 -8.66
CA GLN A 63 -9.86 -23.04 -9.59
C GLN A 63 -10.78 -21.94 -9.07
N LYS A 64 -11.96 -22.32 -8.55
CA LYS A 64 -12.92 -21.38 -7.97
C LYS A 64 -12.37 -20.66 -6.74
N TYR A 65 -11.66 -21.37 -5.86
CA TYR A 65 -11.01 -20.74 -4.70
C TYR A 65 -9.94 -19.72 -5.13
N ARG A 66 -9.13 -20.07 -6.13
CA ARG A 66 -8.13 -19.14 -6.69
C ARG A 66 -8.79 -17.93 -7.34
N ASP A 67 -9.83 -18.12 -8.12
CA ASP A 67 -10.53 -17.03 -8.80
C ASP A 67 -11.21 -16.10 -7.79
N SER A 68 -11.78 -16.64 -6.72
CA SER A 68 -12.34 -15.85 -5.62
C SER A 68 -11.28 -15.13 -4.79
N PHE A 69 -10.12 -15.73 -4.56
CA PHE A 69 -8.95 -15.05 -3.96
C PHE A 69 -8.54 -13.84 -4.81
N VAL A 70 -8.32 -14.04 -6.11
CA VAL A 70 -7.87 -12.97 -7.02
C VAL A 70 -8.95 -11.90 -7.18
N SER A 71 -10.21 -12.29 -7.37
CA SER A 71 -11.32 -11.34 -7.52
C SER A 71 -11.54 -10.54 -6.25
N GLY A 72 -11.54 -11.20 -5.09
CA GLY A 72 -11.66 -10.57 -3.79
C GLY A 72 -10.52 -9.58 -3.55
N GLY A 73 -9.27 -10.02 -3.72
CA GLY A 73 -8.10 -9.16 -3.54
C GLY A 73 -8.06 -7.98 -4.51
N LYS A 74 -8.39 -8.19 -5.78
CA LYS A 74 -8.46 -7.10 -6.77
C LYS A 74 -9.52 -6.06 -6.39
N ASN A 75 -10.72 -6.51 -6.02
CA ASN A 75 -11.81 -5.62 -5.64
C ASN A 75 -11.48 -4.87 -4.34
N GLY A 76 -10.87 -5.57 -3.37
CA GLY A 76 -10.36 -4.97 -2.15
C GLY A 76 -9.28 -3.92 -2.40
N ALA A 77 -8.33 -4.20 -3.30
CA ALA A 77 -7.30 -3.24 -3.71
C ALA A 77 -7.93 -1.99 -4.34
N LEU A 78 -8.90 -2.17 -5.24
CA LEU A 78 -9.64 -1.08 -5.87
C LEU A 78 -10.40 -0.24 -4.84
N LEU A 79 -11.08 -0.88 -3.89
CA LEU A 79 -11.72 -0.18 -2.77
C LEU A 79 -10.69 0.60 -1.95
N GLY A 80 -9.52 0.02 -1.70
CA GLY A 80 -8.42 0.70 -1.02
C GLY A 80 -7.91 1.94 -1.76
N VAL A 81 -7.86 1.91 -3.10
CA VAL A 81 -7.51 3.09 -3.92
C VAL A 81 -8.58 4.18 -3.82
N VAL A 82 -9.86 3.82 -3.75
CA VAL A 82 -10.97 4.77 -3.62
C VAL A 82 -11.06 5.35 -2.21
N ILE A 83 -10.93 4.49 -1.18
CA ILE A 83 -11.04 4.84 0.24
C ILE A 83 -9.79 5.58 0.72
N GLY A 84 -8.61 5.29 0.16
CA GLY A 84 -7.33 5.88 0.57
C GLY A 84 -7.33 7.41 0.61
N PRO A 85 -7.72 8.11 -0.49
CA PRO A 85 -7.86 9.56 -0.50
C PRO A 85 -8.86 10.09 0.53
N ALA A 86 -9.98 9.38 0.75
CA ALA A 86 -10.95 9.77 1.76
C ALA A 86 -10.36 9.65 3.18
N LEU A 87 -9.68 8.55 3.49
CA LEU A 87 -8.99 8.36 4.77
C LEU A 87 -7.89 9.40 4.99
N ALA A 88 -7.14 9.73 3.94
CA ALA A 88 -6.14 10.79 3.99
C ALA A 88 -6.78 12.13 4.30
N TYR A 89 -7.86 12.49 3.59
CA TYR A 89 -8.61 13.73 3.82
C TYR A 89 -9.13 13.84 5.25
N PHE A 90 -9.79 12.80 5.76
CA PHE A 90 -10.30 12.81 7.14
C PHE A 90 -9.17 12.91 8.16
N SER A 91 -8.06 12.20 7.95
CA SER A 91 -6.90 12.29 8.84
C SER A 91 -6.25 13.68 8.82
N MET A 92 -6.22 14.35 7.67
CA MET A 92 -5.64 15.69 7.55
C MET A 92 -6.53 16.77 8.16
N ARG A 93 -7.86 16.58 8.17
CA ARG A 93 -8.82 17.55 8.70
C ARG A 93 -8.63 17.83 10.20
N ASP A 94 -8.13 16.83 10.92
CA ASP A 94 -7.85 16.91 12.36
C ASP A 94 -6.42 17.40 12.66
N MET A 95 -5.59 17.67 11.64
CA MET A 95 -4.18 18.06 11.78
C MET A 95 -3.96 19.52 11.40
N SER A 96 -3.19 20.24 12.22
CA SER A 96 -2.65 21.55 11.82
C SER A 96 -1.63 21.37 10.69
N THR A 97 -1.42 22.43 9.90
CA THR A 97 -0.43 22.42 8.80
C THR A 97 0.98 22.03 9.28
N ILE A 98 1.36 22.47 10.49
CA ILE A 98 2.64 22.13 11.12
C ILE A 98 2.69 20.64 11.50
N SER A 99 1.61 20.09 12.05
CA SER A 99 1.53 18.68 12.41
C SER A 99 1.59 17.77 11.17
N LEU A 100 0.89 18.15 10.10
CA LEU A 100 0.94 17.44 8.83
C LEU A 100 2.36 17.48 8.23
N PHE A 101 3.01 18.65 8.25
CA PHE A 101 4.39 18.80 7.79
C PHE A 101 5.35 17.91 8.59
N ASP A 102 5.29 17.94 9.93
CA ASP A 102 6.13 17.09 10.80
C ASP A 102 5.89 15.60 10.52
N LYS A 103 4.63 15.19 10.33
CA LYS A 103 4.31 13.79 10.02
C LYS A 103 4.90 13.34 8.68
N VAL A 104 4.77 14.15 7.63
CA VAL A 104 5.35 13.84 6.31
C VAL A 104 6.87 13.89 6.35
N TYR A 105 7.44 14.84 7.08
CA TYR A 105 8.87 14.90 7.32
C TYR A 105 9.38 13.60 7.97
N ARG A 106 8.75 13.14 9.05
CA ARG A 106 9.09 11.85 9.68
C ARG A 106 8.91 10.66 8.73
N LEU A 107 7.88 10.65 7.89
CA LEU A 107 7.70 9.60 6.87
C LEU A 107 8.86 9.55 5.88
N ARG A 108 9.43 10.71 5.48
CA ARG A 108 10.59 10.76 4.59
C ARG A 108 11.86 10.18 5.21
N PHE A 109 12.04 10.29 6.52
CA PHE A 109 13.19 9.72 7.23
C PHE A 109 12.95 8.28 7.71
N ASN A 110 11.69 7.85 7.79
CA ASN A 110 11.33 6.48 8.14
C ASN A 110 11.64 5.52 6.98
N LYS A 111 12.84 4.92 7.05
CA LYS A 111 13.32 3.96 6.05
C LYS A 111 12.40 2.75 5.90
N ASP A 112 11.76 2.31 6.97
CA ASP A 112 10.88 1.14 6.92
C ASP A 112 9.56 1.45 6.23
N ALA A 113 8.96 2.62 6.53
CA ALA A 113 7.76 3.08 5.82
C ALA A 113 8.03 3.22 4.30
N LEU A 114 9.17 3.80 3.92
CA LEU A 114 9.57 3.93 2.52
C LEU A 114 9.83 2.58 1.85
N ARG A 115 10.58 1.68 2.51
CA ARG A 115 10.84 0.34 1.98
C ARG A 115 9.56 -0.43 1.72
N GLU A 116 8.60 -0.31 2.61
CA GLU A 116 7.30 -0.92 2.48
C GLU A 116 6.48 -0.35 1.31
N ASP A 117 6.40 0.98 1.18
CA ASP A 117 5.65 1.59 0.08
C ASP A 117 6.30 1.23 -1.27
N ARG A 118 7.64 1.20 -1.34
CA ARG A 118 8.38 0.75 -2.51
C ARG A 118 8.13 -0.72 -2.81
N ALA A 119 8.21 -1.58 -1.80
CA ALA A 119 7.95 -3.01 -1.94
C ALA A 119 6.55 -3.25 -2.47
N ALA A 120 5.55 -2.53 -1.96
CA ALA A 120 4.17 -2.58 -2.41
C ALA A 120 4.03 -2.22 -3.90
N VAL A 121 4.56 -1.07 -4.29
CA VAL A 121 4.45 -0.57 -5.67
C VAL A 121 5.23 -1.47 -6.63
N PHE A 122 6.44 -1.88 -6.26
CA PHE A 122 7.29 -2.72 -7.09
C PHE A 122 6.73 -4.13 -7.26
N SER A 123 6.30 -4.78 -6.17
CA SER A 123 5.73 -6.12 -6.23
C SER A 123 4.40 -6.13 -6.98
N ALA A 124 3.57 -5.10 -6.80
CA ALA A 124 2.34 -4.92 -7.56
C ALA A 124 2.62 -4.77 -9.05
N ALA A 125 3.58 -3.92 -9.43
CA ALA A 125 3.94 -3.70 -10.83
C ALA A 125 4.48 -4.98 -11.48
N VAL A 126 5.45 -5.65 -10.84
CA VAL A 126 5.98 -6.94 -11.31
C VAL A 126 4.88 -8.00 -11.40
N GLY A 127 3.97 -8.02 -10.43
CA GLY A 127 2.80 -8.88 -10.42
C GLY A 127 1.87 -8.65 -11.61
N VAL A 128 1.50 -7.40 -11.88
CA VAL A 128 0.66 -7.04 -13.04
C VAL A 128 1.31 -7.46 -14.35
N ILE A 129 2.61 -7.18 -14.50
CA ILE A 129 3.35 -7.53 -15.72
C ILE A 129 3.43 -9.05 -15.93
N SER A 130 3.61 -9.81 -14.84
CA SER A 130 3.81 -11.26 -14.93
C SER A 130 2.51 -12.06 -15.08
N SER A 131 1.42 -11.67 -14.43
CA SER A 131 0.18 -12.48 -14.36
C SER A 131 -1.09 -11.64 -14.23
N GLY A 132 -1.03 -10.36 -14.62
CA GLY A 132 -2.17 -9.45 -14.55
C GLY A 132 -2.72 -9.32 -13.13
N SER A 133 -4.05 -9.38 -12.99
CA SER A 133 -4.71 -9.21 -11.68
C SER A 133 -4.31 -10.25 -10.63
N ALA A 134 -4.00 -11.49 -11.03
CA ALA A 134 -3.56 -12.50 -10.09
C ALA A 134 -2.19 -12.14 -9.50
N GLY A 135 -1.26 -11.68 -10.34
CA GLY A 135 0.05 -11.24 -9.89
C GLY A 135 -0.02 -9.95 -9.08
N LEU A 136 -0.90 -9.00 -9.42
CA LEU A 136 -1.15 -7.79 -8.61
C LEU A 136 -1.46 -8.16 -7.16
N VAL A 137 -2.46 -9.02 -6.97
CA VAL A 137 -2.94 -9.42 -5.63
C VAL A 137 -1.84 -10.13 -4.86
N VAL A 138 -1.20 -11.13 -5.49
CA VAL A 138 -0.09 -11.86 -4.86
C VAL A 138 1.06 -10.92 -4.51
N GLY A 139 1.40 -9.96 -5.39
CA GLY A 139 2.44 -8.98 -5.14
C GLY A 139 2.12 -8.08 -3.93
N LEU A 140 0.91 -7.55 -3.86
CA LEU A 140 0.47 -6.72 -2.73
C LEU A 140 0.47 -7.51 -1.41
N ASP A 141 -0.15 -8.69 -1.39
CA ASP A 141 -0.23 -9.52 -0.18
C ASP A 141 1.16 -9.97 0.28
N LEU A 142 2.01 -10.41 -0.64
CA LEU A 142 3.38 -10.84 -0.33
C LEU A 142 4.22 -9.68 0.19
N SER A 143 4.13 -8.48 -0.41
CA SER A 143 4.86 -7.31 0.09
C SER A 143 4.44 -6.95 1.52
N MET A 144 3.14 -6.99 1.82
CA MET A 144 2.62 -6.72 3.16
C MET A 144 3.09 -7.77 4.18
N LEU A 145 3.09 -9.05 3.80
CA LEU A 145 3.53 -10.14 4.67
C LEU A 145 5.04 -10.10 4.92
N ILE A 146 5.85 -9.92 3.88
CA ILE A 146 7.31 -9.84 3.99
C ILE A 146 7.70 -8.65 4.87
N THR A 147 7.08 -7.50 4.70
CA THR A 147 7.47 -6.32 5.47
C THR A 147 7.07 -6.42 6.93
N ARG A 148 5.91 -7.03 7.23
CA ARG A 148 5.52 -7.36 8.60
C ARG A 148 6.46 -8.39 9.23
N LEU A 149 6.86 -9.41 8.47
CA LEU A 149 7.81 -10.42 8.93
C LEU A 149 9.17 -9.79 9.24
N MET A 150 9.68 -8.93 8.34
CA MET A 150 10.94 -8.21 8.54
C MET A 150 10.91 -7.31 9.78
N ARG A 151 9.80 -6.60 10.02
CA ARG A 151 9.63 -5.79 11.23
C ARG A 151 9.59 -6.63 12.50
N GLY A 152 8.95 -7.80 12.46
CA GLY A 152 8.94 -8.73 13.58
C GLY A 152 10.32 -9.35 13.90
N CYS A 153 11.24 -9.36 12.93
CA CYS A 153 12.60 -9.88 13.11
C CYS A 153 13.65 -8.82 13.46
N GLN A 154 13.30 -7.52 13.46
CA GLN A 154 14.17 -6.48 13.98
C GLN A 154 14.09 -6.48 15.51
N TRP A 155 14.97 -7.29 16.13
CA TRP A 155 15.24 -7.30 17.57
C TRP A 155 16.27 -6.22 17.94
#